data_AF-A0A1F6MCZ9-F1
#
_entry.id   AF-A0A1F6MCZ9-F1
#
_cell.length_a   1.000
_cell.length_b   1.000
_cell.length_c   1.000
_cell.angle_alpha   90.00
_cell.angle_beta   90.00
_cell.angle_gamma   90.00
#
_symmetry.space_group_name_H-M   'P 1'
#
loop_
_entity.id
_entity.type
_entity.pdbx_description
1 polymer ?
#
loop_
_entity_poly.entity_id
_entity_poly.type
_entity_poly.pdbx_seq_one_letter_code
_entity_poly.pdbx_strand_id
1 'polypeptide(L)'
;MALDDLQQVQKLFEESKYVLVVYNGKSNGDATASAIALKILLEKLKKQVDIVAAGYSVPKKFHFLPQTDTIKSDISQVQKFIIKLDVSQSPIETISYDVRDNQLSLYLTPKHGIISKNELRTAQSSFKYDLIITLHVSDLVSLGAAFNDNADLFYKTSILNIDHEPNNERFGQVNLIDLTSTSVSETVYKTIKKIHSGLIDAEMATALLAGMTVATKSFRNYNITPVTLQLASELITYGADREKIMENLYRTRSIAALKLWGQALSHLEHDAKHSIVWTALTRDDFTRSGSTEEDLQGIIDELIGNSPEAKTIVLIFEAADKKITALVATEKSGDALELTKKFSPQGNKKTASIQFDGLTLKEVEIKLLDELRRQLA
;
A
#
# COMPACT_ATOMS: atom_id res chain seq x y z
N MET A 1 -4.87 22.41 31.61
CA MET A 1 -3.72 21.59 31.23
C MET A 1 -3.85 21.27 29.75
N ALA A 2 -2.75 21.23 28.99
CA ALA A 2 -2.78 20.71 27.62
C ALA A 2 -3.17 19.21 27.67
N LEU A 3 -3.98 18.77 26.70
CA LEU A 3 -4.35 17.36 26.57
C LEU A 3 -3.12 16.54 26.16
N ASP A 4 -2.96 15.33 26.70
CA ASP A 4 -1.96 14.40 26.17
C ASP A 4 -2.35 13.87 24.78
N ASP A 5 -1.42 13.20 24.08
CA ASP A 5 -1.66 12.74 22.71
C ASP A 5 -2.88 11.80 22.59
N LEU A 6 -3.13 10.95 23.59
CA LEU A 6 -4.27 10.02 23.56
C LEU A 6 -5.59 10.75 23.78
N GLN A 7 -5.61 11.73 24.69
CA GLN A 7 -6.75 12.60 24.90
C GLN A 7 -7.05 13.45 23.65
N GLN A 8 -6.01 13.90 22.93
CA GLN A 8 -6.18 14.60 21.67
C GLN A 8 -6.75 13.68 20.57
N VAL A 9 -6.28 12.42 20.47
CA VAL A 9 -6.84 11.42 19.55
C VAL A 9 -8.32 11.17 19.85
N GLN A 10 -8.65 10.95 21.13
CA GLN A 10 -10.03 10.72 21.53
C GLN A 10 -10.92 11.91 21.16
N LYS A 11 -10.44 13.14 21.40
CA LYS A 11 -11.15 14.36 21.01
C LYS A 11 -11.35 14.45 19.49
N LEU A 12 -10.33 14.16 18.68
CA LEU A 12 -10.47 14.13 17.22
C LEU A 12 -11.51 13.10 16.76
N PHE A 13 -11.55 11.93 17.40
CA PHE A 13 -12.56 10.91 17.12
C PHE A 13 -13.96 11.35 17.56
N GLU A 14 -14.11 12.06 18.67
CA GLU A 14 -15.41 12.56 19.13
C GLU A 14 -15.96 13.66 18.20
N GLU A 15 -15.13 14.61 17.79
CA GLU A 15 -15.51 15.80 17.00
C GLU A 15 -15.71 15.54 15.50
N SER A 16 -15.03 14.53 14.94
CA SER A 16 -15.13 14.19 13.51
C SER A 16 -16.42 13.48 13.15
N LYS A 17 -16.82 13.53 11.88
CA LYS A 17 -17.94 12.76 11.32
C LYS A 17 -17.56 12.07 10.01
N TYR A 18 -16.71 12.70 9.20
CA TYR A 18 -16.25 12.19 7.92
C TYR A 18 -14.73 12.10 7.92
N VAL A 19 -14.22 10.88 8.03
CA VAL A 19 -12.79 10.61 8.19
C VAL A 19 -12.22 10.09 6.88
N LEU A 20 -11.10 10.67 6.45
CA LEU A 20 -10.26 10.12 5.39
C LEU A 20 -9.06 9.41 6.01
N VAL A 21 -8.92 8.11 5.78
CA VAL A 21 -7.69 7.38 6.09
C VAL A 21 -6.85 7.28 4.82
N VAL A 22 -5.60 7.73 4.86
CA VAL A 22 -4.73 7.78 3.68
C VAL A 22 -3.33 7.28 3.99
N TYR A 23 -2.75 6.55 3.05
CA TYR A 23 -1.37 6.06 3.13
C TYR A 23 -0.76 5.94 1.73
N ASN A 24 0.57 5.88 1.66
CA ASN A 24 1.24 5.57 0.40
C ASN A 24 1.05 4.08 0.08
N GLY A 25 0.47 3.80 -1.09
CA GLY A 25 0.10 2.44 -1.44
C GLY A 25 1.27 1.52 -1.79
N LYS A 26 2.48 2.03 -2.05
CA LYS A 26 3.63 1.19 -2.41
C LYS A 26 3.99 0.20 -1.29
N SER A 27 3.58 -1.05 -1.48
CA SER A 27 4.01 -2.23 -0.72
C SER A 27 3.78 -2.17 0.80
N ASN A 28 2.76 -1.45 1.28
CA ASN A 28 2.50 -1.34 2.70
C ASN A 28 1.29 -2.15 3.17
N GLY A 29 1.50 -3.46 3.26
CA GLY A 29 0.49 -4.38 3.81
C GLY A 29 0.12 -4.09 5.27
N ASP A 30 1.05 -3.50 6.03
CA ASP A 30 0.80 -3.07 7.39
C ASP A 30 -0.14 -1.85 7.45
N ALA A 31 0.12 -0.81 6.67
CA ALA A 31 -0.78 0.34 6.57
C ALA A 31 -2.16 -0.04 6.01
N THR A 32 -2.20 -0.96 5.03
CA THR A 32 -3.46 -1.50 4.52
C THR A 32 -4.29 -2.12 5.63
N ALA A 33 -3.68 -3.01 6.42
CA ALA A 33 -4.39 -3.71 7.50
C ALA A 33 -4.75 -2.76 8.66
N SER A 34 -3.86 -1.82 8.99
CA SER A 34 -4.12 -0.73 9.95
C SER A 34 -5.30 0.15 9.54
N ALA A 35 -5.40 0.49 8.25
CA ALA A 35 -6.50 1.29 7.72
C ALA A 35 -7.85 0.56 7.84
N ILE A 36 -7.88 -0.75 7.55
CA ILE A 36 -9.07 -1.58 7.74
C ILE A 36 -9.47 -1.63 9.22
N ALA A 37 -8.52 -1.85 10.13
CA ALA A 37 -8.80 -1.87 11.56
C ALA A 37 -9.37 -0.54 12.07
N LEU A 38 -8.80 0.60 11.63
CA LEU A 38 -9.31 1.93 11.94
C LEU A 38 -10.69 2.18 11.35
N LYS A 39 -10.95 1.73 10.12
CA LYS A 39 -12.28 1.84 9.52
C LYS A 39 -13.33 1.11 10.34
N ILE A 40 -13.08 -0.15 10.72
CA ILE A 40 -13.97 -0.93 11.58
C ILE A 40 -14.25 -0.19 12.90
N LEU A 41 -13.20 0.35 13.54
CA LEU A 41 -13.34 1.11 14.78
C LEU A 41 -14.21 2.36 14.58
N LEU A 42 -13.88 3.18 13.59
CA LEU A 42 -14.52 4.46 13.35
C LEU A 42 -15.99 4.28 12.90
N GLU A 43 -16.31 3.22 12.16
CA GLU A 43 -17.68 2.86 11.82
C GLU A 43 -18.50 2.45 13.05
N LYS A 44 -17.89 1.72 14.00
CA LYS A 44 -18.52 1.46 15.32
C LYS A 44 -18.75 2.73 16.12
N LEU A 45 -17.90 3.75 15.95
CA LEU A 45 -18.08 5.11 16.48
C LEU A 45 -19.03 5.97 15.62
N LYS A 46 -19.75 5.37 14.67
CA LYS A 46 -20.75 6.00 13.78
C LYS A 46 -20.16 7.09 12.87
N LYS A 47 -18.90 6.97 12.50
CA LYS A 47 -18.23 7.85 11.53
C LYS A 47 -18.37 7.30 10.11
N GLN A 48 -18.32 8.18 9.12
CA GLN A 48 -18.19 7.79 7.72
C GLN A 48 -16.72 7.79 7.35
N VAL A 49 -16.23 6.69 6.80
CA VAL A 49 -14.79 6.49 6.57
C VAL A 49 -14.52 6.11 5.12
N ASP A 50 -13.67 6.88 4.47
CA ASP A 50 -13.05 6.51 3.20
C ASP A 50 -11.58 6.13 3.43
N ILE A 51 -11.11 5.12 2.71
CA ILE A 51 -9.70 4.74 2.70
C ILE A 51 -9.13 4.98 1.30
N VAL A 52 -7.97 5.63 1.24
CA VAL A 52 -7.22 5.88 0.01
C VAL A 52 -5.81 5.30 0.12
N ALA A 53 -5.48 4.37 -0.77
CA ALA A 53 -4.13 3.86 -1.00
C ALA A 53 -3.52 4.63 -2.18
N ALA A 54 -2.80 5.71 -1.89
CA ALA A 54 -2.39 6.69 -2.90
C ALA A 54 -1.61 6.03 -4.05
N GLY A 55 -2.15 6.14 -5.27
CA GLY A 55 -1.52 5.64 -6.50
C GLY A 55 -1.36 4.12 -6.58
N TYR A 56 -2.17 3.35 -5.84
CA TYR A 56 -2.00 1.90 -5.77
C TYR A 56 -3.32 1.12 -5.63
N SER A 57 -3.32 -0.09 -6.17
CA SER A 57 -4.38 -1.08 -5.96
C SER A 57 -3.98 -2.07 -4.88
N VAL A 58 -4.88 -2.35 -3.93
CA VAL A 58 -4.63 -3.32 -2.86
C VAL A 58 -4.23 -4.69 -3.45
N PRO A 59 -3.14 -5.32 -3.00
CA PRO A 59 -2.72 -6.61 -3.51
C PRO A 59 -3.75 -7.70 -3.17
N LYS A 60 -4.01 -8.63 -4.11
CA LYS A 60 -4.98 -9.73 -3.95
C LYS A 60 -4.82 -10.51 -2.65
N LYS A 61 -3.58 -10.69 -2.18
CA LYS A 61 -3.26 -11.39 -0.92
C LYS A 61 -3.87 -10.75 0.33
N PHE A 62 -4.37 -9.50 0.26
CA PHE A 62 -5.06 -8.82 1.36
C PHE A 62 -6.58 -8.87 1.23
N HIS A 63 -7.15 -9.38 0.13
CA HIS A 63 -8.61 -9.38 -0.09
C HIS A 63 -9.39 -10.24 0.92
N PHE A 64 -8.71 -11.05 1.72
CA PHE A 64 -9.31 -11.79 2.83
C PHE A 64 -9.72 -10.90 4.00
N LEU A 65 -9.13 -9.69 4.10
CA LEU A 65 -9.51 -8.68 5.07
C LEU A 65 -10.81 -7.98 4.61
N PRO A 66 -11.72 -7.67 5.54
CA PRO A 66 -13.02 -7.11 5.20
C PRO A 66 -12.86 -5.73 4.56
N GLN A 67 -13.78 -5.39 3.65
CA GLN A 67 -13.91 -4.06 3.03
C GLN A 67 -12.69 -3.57 2.23
N THR A 68 -11.75 -4.46 1.88
CA THR A 68 -10.57 -4.08 1.08
C THR A 68 -10.92 -3.62 -0.34
N ASP A 69 -12.03 -4.10 -0.88
CA ASP A 69 -12.65 -3.66 -2.14
C ASP A 69 -13.14 -2.21 -2.11
N THR A 70 -13.36 -1.64 -0.91
CA THR A 70 -13.78 -0.24 -0.75
C THR A 70 -12.62 0.76 -0.78
N ILE A 71 -11.37 0.26 -0.76
CA ILE A 71 -10.17 1.10 -0.79
C ILE A 71 -10.00 1.70 -2.19
N LYS A 72 -9.88 3.03 -2.25
CA LYS A 72 -9.72 3.78 -3.50
C LYS A 72 -8.25 4.08 -3.76
N SER A 73 -7.87 4.24 -5.02
CA SER A 73 -6.51 4.67 -5.40
C SER A 73 -6.29 6.18 -5.20
N ASP A 74 -7.39 6.96 -5.26
CA ASP A 74 -7.35 8.42 -5.30
C ASP A 74 -8.47 9.05 -4.47
N ILE A 75 -8.22 10.27 -3.97
CA ILE A 75 -9.23 11.08 -3.29
C ILE A 75 -10.17 11.66 -4.34
N SER A 76 -11.44 11.28 -4.28
CA SER A 76 -12.48 11.81 -5.18
C SER A 76 -13.54 12.60 -4.40
N GLN A 77 -14.12 13.60 -5.07
CA GLN A 77 -15.24 14.41 -4.57
C GLN A 77 -14.96 15.11 -3.23
N VAL A 78 -13.87 15.87 -3.18
CA VAL A 78 -13.41 16.57 -1.98
C VAL A 78 -14.36 17.70 -1.55
N GLN A 79 -14.98 18.38 -2.52
CA GLN A 79 -15.79 19.56 -2.29
C GLN A 79 -16.87 19.66 -3.38
N LYS A 80 -18.05 20.16 -3.03
CA LYS A 80 -19.13 20.42 -3.99
C LYS A 80 -19.10 21.88 -4.43
N PHE A 81 -19.18 22.11 -5.73
CA PHE A 81 -19.51 23.43 -6.27
C PHE A 81 -21.02 23.62 -6.21
N ILE A 82 -21.48 24.70 -5.57
CA ILE A 82 -22.89 24.97 -5.30
C ILE A 82 -23.31 26.21 -6.10
N ILE A 83 -24.33 26.04 -6.92
CA ILE A 83 -25.05 27.15 -7.56
C ILE A 83 -26.31 27.41 -6.72
N LYS A 84 -26.40 28.60 -6.13
CA LYS A 84 -27.54 29.06 -5.33
C LYS A 84 -28.35 30.07 -6.13
N LEU A 85 -29.66 29.87 -6.19
CA LEU A 85 -30.58 30.80 -6.83
C LEU A 85 -31.61 31.27 -5.81
N ASP A 86 -31.81 32.59 -5.71
CA ASP A 86 -32.94 33.15 -4.97
C ASP A 86 -34.23 32.97 -5.78
N VAL A 87 -35.16 32.18 -5.24
CA VAL A 87 -36.43 31.82 -5.88
C VAL A 87 -37.63 32.49 -5.22
N SER A 88 -37.40 33.45 -4.31
CA SER A 88 -38.47 34.11 -3.55
C SER A 88 -39.45 34.88 -4.43
N GLN A 89 -38.96 35.50 -5.51
CA GLN A 89 -39.77 36.27 -6.47
C GLN A 89 -40.18 35.45 -7.70
N SER A 90 -39.38 34.45 -8.08
CA SER A 90 -39.56 33.66 -9.31
C SER A 90 -39.38 32.15 -9.02
N PRO A 91 -40.40 31.46 -8.49
CA PRO A 91 -40.32 30.03 -8.20
C PRO A 91 -40.07 29.19 -9.47
N ILE A 92 -39.16 28.23 -9.39
CA ILE A 92 -38.83 27.35 -10.52
C ILE A 92 -39.94 26.33 -10.77
N GLU A 93 -40.37 26.21 -12.03
CA GLU A 93 -41.27 25.16 -12.51
C GLU A 93 -40.49 23.93 -12.96
N THR A 94 -39.52 24.14 -13.85
CA THR A 94 -38.71 23.06 -14.43
C THR A 94 -37.23 23.39 -14.39
N ILE A 95 -36.44 22.36 -14.08
CA ILE A 95 -34.98 22.37 -14.18
C ILE A 95 -34.60 21.28 -15.19
N SER A 96 -33.88 21.67 -16.23
CA SER A 96 -33.25 20.73 -17.16
C SER A 96 -31.81 21.13 -17.40
N TYR A 97 -31.01 20.19 -17.91
CA TYR A 97 -29.61 20.44 -18.22
C TYR A 97 -29.24 19.80 -19.55
N ASP A 98 -28.25 20.37 -20.21
CA ASP A 98 -27.62 19.80 -21.41
C ASP A 98 -26.11 19.97 -21.30
N VAL A 99 -25.35 19.04 -21.90
CA VAL A 99 -23.89 19.10 -21.97
C VAL A 99 -23.49 19.08 -23.44
N ARG A 100 -23.02 20.21 -23.95
CA ARG A 100 -22.50 20.35 -25.32
C ARG A 100 -21.19 21.12 -25.31
N ASP A 101 -20.28 20.75 -26.22
CA ASP A 101 -18.98 21.42 -26.36
C ASP A 101 -18.20 21.55 -25.03
N ASN A 102 -18.30 20.50 -24.20
CA ASN A 102 -17.71 20.45 -22.86
C ASN A 102 -18.22 21.54 -21.88
N GLN A 103 -19.41 22.08 -22.13
CA GLN A 103 -20.10 23.05 -21.28
C GLN A 103 -21.41 22.49 -20.75
N LEU A 104 -21.59 22.56 -19.42
CA LEU A 104 -22.87 22.27 -18.77
C LEU A 104 -23.77 23.51 -18.84
N SER A 105 -24.89 23.41 -19.55
CA SER A 105 -25.95 24.42 -19.57
C SER A 105 -27.10 23.99 -18.66
N LEU A 106 -27.45 24.85 -17.70
CA LEU A 106 -28.61 24.66 -16.83
C LEU A 106 -29.75 25.56 -17.31
N TYR A 107 -30.89 24.96 -17.67
CA TYR A 107 -32.10 25.68 -18.08
C TYR A 107 -33.07 25.70 -16.91
N LEU A 108 -33.36 26.90 -16.43
CA LEU A 108 -34.23 27.15 -15.28
C LEU A 108 -35.45 27.92 -15.77
N THR A 109 -36.61 27.26 -15.79
CA THR A 109 -37.86 27.89 -16.23
C THR A 109 -38.68 28.27 -15.01
N PRO A 110 -38.89 29.58 -14.75
CA PRO A 110 -39.74 30.01 -13.64
C PRO A 110 -41.21 29.86 -14.01
N LYS A 111 -42.08 29.66 -13.01
CA LYS A 111 -43.54 29.69 -13.20
C LYS A 111 -44.01 31.06 -13.70
N HIS A 112 -43.45 32.12 -13.12
CA HIS A 112 -43.71 33.52 -13.47
C HIS A 112 -42.43 34.35 -13.26
N GLY A 113 -42.32 35.48 -13.96
CA GLY A 113 -41.18 36.40 -13.83
C GLY A 113 -39.98 36.02 -14.70
N ILE A 114 -38.85 36.71 -14.47
CA ILE A 114 -37.58 36.48 -15.17
C ILE A 114 -36.52 36.22 -14.10
N ILE A 115 -35.60 35.29 -14.39
CA ILE A 115 -34.41 35.05 -13.59
C ILE A 115 -33.23 35.75 -14.25
N SER A 116 -32.52 36.53 -13.47
CA SER A 116 -31.33 37.28 -13.86
C SER A 116 -30.09 36.76 -13.14
N LYS A 117 -28.92 37.14 -13.65
CA LYS A 117 -27.63 36.82 -13.02
C LYS A 117 -27.52 37.34 -11.57
N ASN A 118 -28.28 38.37 -11.20
CA ASN A 118 -28.20 38.97 -9.87
C ASN A 118 -28.78 38.07 -8.76
N GLU A 119 -29.70 37.17 -9.10
CA GLU A 119 -30.23 36.17 -8.16
C GLU A 119 -29.31 34.94 -8.04
N LEU A 120 -28.33 34.81 -8.94
CA LEU A 120 -27.40 33.70 -8.98
C LEU A 120 -26.18 33.98 -8.11
N ARG A 121 -25.90 33.06 -7.19
CA ARG A 121 -24.68 33.06 -6.37
C ARG A 121 -23.99 31.71 -6.49
N THR A 122 -22.67 31.73 -6.48
CA THR A 122 -21.87 30.50 -6.41
C THR A 122 -21.25 30.39 -5.03
N ALA A 123 -21.14 29.17 -4.53
CA ALA A 123 -20.39 28.85 -3.32
C ALA A 123 -19.67 27.52 -3.52
N GLN A 124 -18.71 27.24 -2.65
CA GLN A 124 -18.20 25.88 -2.49
C GLN A 124 -18.65 25.36 -1.13
N SER A 125 -18.92 24.05 -1.02
CA SER A 125 -19.17 23.44 0.28
C SER A 125 -17.91 23.48 1.15
N SER A 126 -18.03 23.16 2.44
CA SER A 126 -16.84 22.69 3.16
C SER A 126 -16.26 21.45 2.49
N PHE A 127 -15.00 21.14 2.79
CA PHE A 127 -14.47 19.83 2.43
C PHE A 127 -15.33 18.72 3.03
N LYS A 128 -15.39 17.60 2.30
CA LYS A 128 -16.12 16.41 2.71
C LYS A 128 -15.61 15.88 4.06
N TYR A 129 -14.29 15.90 4.26
CA TYR A 129 -13.63 15.29 5.42
C TYR A 129 -13.30 16.34 6.48
N ASP A 130 -13.61 16.01 7.72
CA ASP A 130 -13.32 16.81 8.92
C ASP A 130 -12.16 16.25 9.75
N LEU A 131 -11.67 15.04 9.43
CA LEU A 131 -10.43 14.47 9.94
C LEU A 131 -9.71 13.68 8.84
N ILE A 132 -8.39 13.83 8.77
CA ILE A 132 -7.51 12.96 7.99
C ILE A 132 -6.66 12.13 8.97
N ILE A 133 -6.54 10.83 8.71
CA ILE A 133 -5.60 9.95 9.40
C ILE A 133 -4.56 9.47 8.40
N THR A 134 -3.29 9.82 8.61
CA THR A 134 -2.18 9.33 7.78
C THR A 134 -1.51 8.12 8.44
N LEU A 135 -1.24 7.07 7.68
CA LEU A 135 -0.62 5.84 8.17
C LEU A 135 0.70 5.55 7.44
N HIS A 136 1.80 5.50 8.19
CA HIS A 136 3.15 5.24 7.64
C HIS A 136 3.53 6.23 6.52
N VAL A 137 3.38 7.52 6.82
CA VAL A 137 3.66 8.62 5.91
C VAL A 137 4.64 9.54 6.63
N SER A 138 5.90 9.56 6.19
CA SER A 138 6.94 10.38 6.82
C SER A 138 6.79 11.87 6.50
N ASP A 139 6.28 12.21 5.32
CA ASP A 139 6.04 13.57 4.85
C ASP A 139 4.82 13.59 3.91
N LEU A 140 4.09 14.71 3.83
CA LEU A 140 2.88 14.80 3.00
C LEU A 140 3.16 14.66 1.51
N VAL A 141 4.33 15.08 1.03
CA VAL A 141 4.71 15.01 -0.39
C VAL A 141 4.82 13.56 -0.86
N SER A 142 5.19 12.64 0.04
CA SER A 142 5.27 11.21 -0.23
C SER A 142 3.93 10.56 -0.60
N LEU A 143 2.79 11.22 -0.33
CA LEU A 143 1.46 10.80 -0.78
C LEU A 143 1.22 11.04 -2.28
N GLY A 144 2.12 11.74 -2.97
CA GLY A 144 2.02 11.97 -4.42
C GLY A 144 0.75 12.70 -4.83
N ALA A 145 0.06 12.22 -5.85
CA ALA A 145 -1.16 12.84 -6.40
C ALA A 145 -2.26 13.03 -5.34
N ALA A 146 -2.37 12.11 -4.36
CA ALA A 146 -3.34 12.25 -3.29
C ALA A 146 -3.14 13.54 -2.50
N PHE A 147 -1.90 13.97 -2.24
CA PHE A 147 -1.62 15.27 -1.62
C PHE A 147 -1.56 16.41 -2.64
N ASN A 148 -0.82 16.26 -3.74
CA ASN A 148 -0.57 17.32 -4.71
C ASN A 148 -1.87 17.89 -5.32
N ASP A 149 -2.85 17.02 -5.62
CA ASP A 149 -4.12 17.43 -6.23
C ASP A 149 -5.15 17.92 -5.19
N ASN A 150 -4.85 17.74 -3.89
CA ASN A 150 -5.78 18.02 -2.79
C ASN A 150 -5.13 18.83 -1.65
N ALA A 151 -4.07 19.60 -1.92
CA ALA A 151 -3.27 20.26 -0.87
C ALA A 151 -4.12 21.12 0.09
N ASP A 152 -5.08 21.87 -0.44
CA ASP A 152 -6.01 22.68 0.36
C ASP A 152 -6.81 21.86 1.39
N LEU A 153 -7.18 20.60 1.06
CA LEU A 153 -7.84 19.70 2.01
C LEU A 153 -6.91 19.43 3.20
N PHE A 154 -5.67 19.03 2.93
CA PHE A 154 -4.70 18.67 3.97
C PHE A 154 -4.32 19.87 4.85
N TYR A 155 -4.28 21.09 4.30
CA TYR A 155 -4.00 22.29 5.08
C TYR A 155 -5.18 22.82 5.90
N LYS A 156 -6.43 22.50 5.52
CA LYS A 156 -7.63 23.01 6.17
C LYS A 156 -8.35 21.98 7.06
N THR A 157 -7.95 20.71 7.01
CA THR A 157 -8.54 19.63 7.80
C THR A 157 -7.53 19.13 8.84
N SER A 158 -8.01 18.84 10.06
CA SER A 158 -7.18 18.26 11.12
C SER A 158 -6.56 16.93 10.69
N ILE A 159 -5.28 16.74 10.99
CA ILE A 159 -4.53 15.52 10.65
C ILE A 159 -4.09 14.80 11.93
N LEU A 160 -4.44 13.51 12.03
CA LEU A 160 -3.83 12.55 12.94
C LEU A 160 -2.79 11.73 12.16
N ASN A 161 -1.52 11.92 12.49
CA ASN A 161 -0.42 11.22 11.84
C ASN A 161 0.07 10.04 12.70
N ILE A 162 0.01 8.82 12.18
CA ILE A 162 0.41 7.60 12.87
C ILE A 162 1.53 6.92 12.09
N ASP A 163 2.68 6.77 12.73
CA ASP A 163 3.87 6.18 12.12
C ASP A 163 4.79 5.57 13.21
N HIS A 164 5.86 4.89 12.78
CA HIS A 164 6.93 4.41 13.65
C HIS A 164 8.32 4.73 13.09
N GLU A 165 8.41 5.43 11.96
CA GLU A 165 9.68 5.77 11.32
C GLU A 165 10.36 7.01 11.94
N PRO A 166 11.70 6.99 12.13
CA PRO A 166 12.43 8.08 12.79
C PRO A 166 12.53 9.37 11.95
N ASN A 167 12.38 9.28 10.63
CA ASN A 167 12.45 10.41 9.70
C ASN A 167 11.09 11.11 9.49
N ASN A 168 10.06 10.76 10.25
CA ASN A 168 8.75 11.39 10.14
C ASN A 168 8.79 12.89 10.54
N GLU A 169 8.22 13.76 9.72
CA GLU A 169 8.22 15.21 9.88
C GLU A 169 7.22 15.74 10.92
N ARG A 170 6.36 14.87 11.46
CA ARG A 170 5.35 15.21 12.48
C ARG A 170 4.41 16.33 12.02
N PHE A 171 3.96 16.26 10.77
CA PHE A 171 3.10 17.28 10.12
C PHE A 171 1.64 17.29 10.62
N GLY A 172 1.22 16.33 11.45
CA GLY A 172 -0.14 16.25 11.96
C GLY A 172 -0.43 17.30 13.03
N GLN A 173 -1.72 17.60 13.24
CA GLN A 173 -2.15 18.29 14.46
C GLN A 173 -1.87 17.42 15.69
N VAL A 174 -2.02 16.10 15.54
CA VAL A 174 -1.63 15.08 16.52
C VAL A 174 -0.72 14.08 15.84
N ASN A 175 0.40 13.72 16.47
CA ASN A 175 1.43 12.86 15.89
C ASN A 175 1.73 11.67 16.82
N LEU A 176 1.15 10.51 16.52
CA LEU A 176 1.43 9.24 17.19
C LEU A 176 2.61 8.53 16.52
N ILE A 177 3.83 8.96 16.86
CA ILE A 177 5.06 8.39 16.31
C ILE A 177 5.74 7.51 17.36
N ASP A 178 5.55 6.19 17.26
CA ASP A 178 6.13 5.23 18.21
C ASP A 178 7.32 4.48 17.61
N LEU A 179 8.52 5.04 17.82
CA LEU A 179 9.78 4.47 17.31
C LEU A 179 10.12 3.09 17.88
N THR A 180 9.43 2.64 18.93
CA THR A 180 9.62 1.33 19.54
C THR A 180 8.69 0.27 18.96
N SER A 181 7.66 0.68 18.20
CA SER A 181 6.74 -0.23 17.52
C SER A 181 7.38 -0.83 16.28
N THR A 182 7.07 -2.09 16.01
CA THR A 182 7.55 -2.80 14.81
C THR A 182 6.71 -2.52 13.56
N SER A 183 5.56 -1.87 13.74
CA SER A 183 4.54 -1.66 12.71
C SER A 183 3.56 -0.56 13.13
N VAL A 184 2.91 0.06 12.15
CA VAL A 184 1.76 0.95 12.40
C VAL A 184 0.60 0.18 13.01
N SER A 185 0.39 -1.10 12.65
CA SER A 185 -0.64 -1.93 13.28
C SER A 185 -0.43 -2.05 14.79
N GLU A 186 0.82 -2.16 15.23
CA GLU A 186 1.17 -2.19 16.66
C GLU A 186 0.80 -0.85 17.34
N THR A 187 1.13 0.28 16.73
CA THR A 187 0.80 1.63 17.23
C THR A 187 -0.72 1.87 17.26
N VAL A 188 -1.44 1.45 16.22
CA VAL A 188 -2.90 1.54 16.14
C VAL A 188 -3.52 0.67 17.23
N TYR A 189 -3.10 -0.59 17.39
CA TYR A 189 -3.62 -1.47 18.44
C TYR A 189 -3.38 -0.89 19.85
N LYS A 190 -2.16 -0.43 20.15
CA LYS A 190 -1.83 0.22 21.42
C LYS A 190 -2.74 1.42 21.70
N THR A 191 -3.02 2.22 20.67
CA THR A 191 -3.92 3.38 20.77
C THR A 191 -5.35 2.93 21.07
N ILE A 192 -5.92 2.06 20.23
CA ILE A 192 -7.30 1.56 20.38
C ILE A 192 -7.51 0.90 21.73
N LYS A 193 -6.55 0.07 22.18
CA LYS A 193 -6.62 -0.60 23.49
C LYS A 193 -6.73 0.40 24.65
N LYS A 194 -6.12 1.58 24.54
CA LYS A 194 -6.16 2.58 25.61
C LYS A 194 -7.46 3.40 25.61
N ILE A 195 -8.03 3.69 24.44
CA ILE A 195 -9.21 4.59 24.34
C ILE A 195 -10.54 3.85 24.13
N HIS A 196 -10.52 2.68 23.48
CA HIS A 196 -11.71 1.95 23.03
C HIS A 196 -11.53 0.41 23.04
N SER A 197 -10.88 -0.16 24.07
CA SER A 197 -10.63 -1.61 24.16
C SER A 197 -11.89 -2.48 23.98
N GLY A 198 -13.04 -2.04 24.50
CA GLY A 198 -14.32 -2.75 24.38
C GLY A 198 -14.90 -2.82 22.96
N LEU A 199 -14.32 -2.10 21.99
CA LEU A 199 -14.75 -2.12 20.59
C LEU A 199 -13.91 -3.06 19.69
N ILE A 200 -12.85 -3.66 20.24
CA ILE A 200 -11.98 -4.59 19.51
C ILE A 200 -12.73 -5.91 19.33
N ASP A 201 -13.01 -6.27 18.08
CA ASP A 201 -13.58 -7.57 17.71
C ASP A 201 -12.60 -8.42 16.90
N ALA A 202 -13.03 -9.64 16.56
CA ALA A 202 -12.24 -10.59 15.79
C ALA A 202 -11.79 -10.05 14.42
N GLU A 203 -12.63 -9.28 13.71
CA GLU A 203 -12.28 -8.73 12.40
C GLU A 203 -11.20 -7.65 12.51
N MET A 204 -11.37 -6.71 13.43
CA MET A 204 -10.36 -5.68 13.74
C MET A 204 -9.06 -6.32 14.24
N ALA A 205 -9.17 -7.33 15.12
CA ALA A 205 -8.01 -8.02 15.65
C ALA A 205 -7.26 -8.81 14.57
N THR A 206 -7.99 -9.43 13.64
CA THR A 206 -7.41 -10.11 12.46
C THR A 206 -6.67 -9.14 11.57
N ALA A 207 -7.23 -7.96 11.29
CA ALA A 207 -6.56 -6.94 10.49
C ALA A 207 -5.27 -6.45 11.16
N LEU A 208 -5.30 -6.09 12.45
CA LEU A 208 -4.11 -5.65 13.18
C LEU A 208 -3.04 -6.75 13.24
N LEU A 209 -3.43 -8.00 13.50
CA LEU A 209 -2.50 -9.13 13.53
C LEU A 209 -1.91 -9.39 12.14
N ALA A 210 -2.68 -9.24 11.06
CA ALA A 210 -2.20 -9.38 9.70
C ALA A 210 -1.13 -8.33 9.38
N GLY A 211 -1.36 -7.07 9.75
CA GLY A 211 -0.39 -5.99 9.52
C GLY A 211 0.91 -6.18 10.31
N MET A 212 0.81 -6.54 11.59
CA MET A 212 1.98 -6.94 12.41
C MET A 212 2.73 -8.13 11.79
N THR A 213 2.00 -9.12 11.29
CA THR A 213 2.57 -10.32 10.66
C THR A 213 3.32 -9.95 9.38
N VAL A 214 2.81 -9.02 8.57
CA VAL A 214 3.50 -8.56 7.35
C VAL A 214 4.76 -7.77 7.71
N ALA A 215 4.64 -6.77 8.58
CA ALA A 215 5.74 -5.90 8.96
C ALA A 215 6.92 -6.68 9.57
N THR A 216 6.63 -7.71 10.34
CA THR A 216 7.64 -8.55 11.01
C THR A 216 8.08 -9.79 10.21
N LYS A 217 7.56 -9.96 8.97
CA LYS A 217 7.74 -11.16 8.14
C LYS A 217 7.37 -12.46 8.87
N SER A 218 6.23 -12.47 9.55
CA SER A 218 5.77 -13.54 10.45
C SER A 218 6.71 -13.72 11.64
N PHE A 219 7.02 -12.61 12.30
CA PHE A 219 7.81 -12.57 13.52
C PHE A 219 9.24 -13.15 13.36
N ARG A 220 9.86 -12.93 12.18
CA ARG A 220 11.23 -13.36 11.88
C ARG A 220 12.27 -12.24 11.92
N ASN A 221 11.85 -10.98 11.86
CA ASN A 221 12.77 -9.83 11.84
C ASN A 221 13.47 -9.63 13.19
N TYR A 222 14.70 -9.10 13.18
CA TYR A 222 15.53 -8.90 14.39
C TYR A 222 15.02 -7.81 15.35
N ASN A 223 14.12 -6.93 14.90
CA ASN A 223 13.58 -5.81 15.68
C ASN A 223 12.38 -6.19 16.56
N ILE A 224 12.02 -7.47 16.65
CA ILE A 224 10.86 -7.91 17.44
C ILE A 224 11.17 -7.83 18.93
N THR A 225 10.23 -7.27 19.69
CA THR A 225 10.34 -7.14 21.14
C THR A 225 9.38 -8.11 21.86
N PRO A 226 9.59 -8.40 23.17
CA PRO A 226 8.61 -9.12 23.97
C PRO A 226 7.21 -8.49 23.94
N VAL A 227 7.15 -7.14 23.88
CA VAL A 227 5.90 -6.39 23.76
C VAL A 227 5.19 -6.72 22.45
N THR A 228 5.90 -6.79 21.33
CA THR A 228 5.31 -7.16 20.03
C THR A 228 4.63 -8.53 20.08
N LEU A 229 5.28 -9.54 20.69
CA LEU A 229 4.70 -10.88 20.84
C LEU A 229 3.52 -10.91 21.81
N GLN A 230 3.59 -10.13 22.89
CA GLN A 230 2.47 -9.97 23.82
C GLN A 230 1.25 -9.37 23.12
N LEU A 231 1.42 -8.30 22.36
CA LEU A 231 0.32 -7.66 21.64
C LEU A 231 -0.32 -8.60 20.60
N ALA A 232 0.50 -9.39 19.89
CA ALA A 232 -0.01 -10.43 19.00
C ALA A 232 -0.82 -11.50 19.74
N SER A 233 -0.37 -11.94 20.93
CA SER A 233 -1.10 -12.88 21.78
C SER A 233 -2.46 -12.32 22.24
N GLU A 234 -2.50 -11.05 22.60
CA GLU A 234 -3.75 -10.38 22.97
C GLU A 234 -4.72 -10.28 21.78
N LEU A 235 -4.24 -9.95 20.58
CA LEU A 235 -5.08 -9.94 19.37
C LEU A 235 -5.68 -11.31 19.08
N ILE A 236 -4.92 -12.39 19.27
CA ILE A 236 -5.44 -13.76 19.19
C ILE A 236 -6.51 -14.00 20.25
N THR A 237 -6.34 -13.46 21.46
CA THR A 237 -7.35 -13.53 22.54
C THR A 237 -8.64 -12.79 22.17
N TYR A 238 -8.54 -11.69 21.42
CA TYR A 238 -9.69 -10.99 20.82
C TYR A 238 -10.33 -11.73 19.62
N GLY A 239 -9.82 -12.91 19.26
CA GLY A 239 -10.37 -13.75 18.20
C GLY A 239 -9.75 -13.52 16.82
N ALA A 240 -8.56 -12.93 16.74
CA ALA A 240 -7.86 -12.80 15.45
C ALA A 240 -7.67 -14.17 14.78
N ASP A 241 -8.09 -14.29 13.53
CA ASP A 241 -8.02 -15.53 12.75
C ASP A 241 -6.61 -15.71 12.15
N ARG A 242 -5.72 -16.27 12.95
CA ARG A 242 -4.34 -16.55 12.55
C ARG A 242 -4.28 -17.51 11.36
N GLU A 243 -5.18 -18.49 11.27
CA GLU A 243 -5.17 -19.47 10.20
C GLU A 243 -5.46 -18.80 8.86
N LYS A 244 -6.52 -18.00 8.79
CA LYS A 244 -6.87 -17.21 7.61
C LYS A 244 -5.74 -16.27 7.18
N ILE A 245 -5.05 -15.63 8.13
CA ILE A 245 -3.86 -14.80 7.84
C ILE A 245 -2.77 -15.64 7.18
N MET A 246 -2.44 -16.81 7.74
CA MET A 246 -1.38 -17.67 7.20
C MET A 246 -1.72 -18.25 5.83
N GLU A 247 -2.98 -18.65 5.62
CA GLU A 247 -3.47 -19.15 4.35
C GLU A 247 -3.29 -18.14 3.22
N ASN A 248 -3.69 -16.89 3.47
CA ASN A 248 -3.73 -15.87 2.44
C ASN A 248 -2.40 -15.14 2.23
N LEU A 249 -1.52 -15.10 3.25
CA LEU A 249 -0.23 -14.40 3.14
C LEU A 249 0.95 -15.32 2.83
N TYR A 250 0.90 -16.59 3.22
CA TYR A 250 2.07 -17.49 3.15
C TYR A 250 1.79 -18.85 2.50
N ARG A 251 0.59 -19.41 2.62
CA ARG A 251 0.22 -20.70 2.00
C ARG A 251 -0.47 -20.51 0.64
N THR A 252 0.10 -19.65 -0.20
CA THR A 252 -0.50 -19.23 -1.48
C THR A 252 0.08 -19.90 -2.71
N ARG A 253 1.12 -20.73 -2.56
CA ARG A 253 1.85 -21.32 -3.68
C ARG A 253 1.10 -22.51 -4.28
N SER A 254 0.98 -22.53 -5.59
CA SER A 254 0.41 -23.66 -6.32
C SER A 254 1.40 -24.84 -6.39
N ILE A 255 0.90 -26.05 -6.65
CA ILE A 255 1.76 -27.21 -6.91
C ILE A 255 2.65 -26.99 -8.13
N ALA A 256 2.16 -26.27 -9.15
CA ALA A 256 2.94 -25.90 -10.33
C ALA A 256 4.14 -25.04 -9.92
N ALA A 257 3.91 -24.00 -9.10
CA ALA A 257 4.95 -23.12 -8.59
C ALA A 257 6.00 -23.91 -7.81
N LEU A 258 5.58 -24.83 -6.93
CA LEU A 258 6.50 -25.67 -6.16
C LEU A 258 7.33 -26.61 -7.04
N LYS A 259 6.79 -27.13 -8.15
CA LYS A 259 7.56 -27.92 -9.12
C LYS A 259 8.63 -27.07 -9.82
N LEU A 260 8.27 -25.86 -10.24
CA LEU A 260 9.21 -24.93 -10.87
C LEU A 260 10.33 -24.56 -9.91
N TRP A 261 9.99 -24.27 -8.65
CA TRP A 261 10.98 -24.04 -7.59
C TRP A 261 11.93 -25.20 -7.41
N GLY A 262 11.42 -26.44 -7.40
CA GLY A 262 12.25 -27.63 -7.30
C GLY A 262 13.29 -27.71 -8.42
N GLN A 263 12.92 -27.35 -9.67
CA GLN A 263 13.87 -27.27 -10.79
C GLN A 263 14.88 -26.12 -10.57
N ALA A 264 14.40 -24.91 -10.25
CA ALA A 264 15.26 -23.74 -10.05
C ALA A 264 16.30 -23.96 -8.94
N LEU A 265 15.89 -24.54 -7.81
CA LEU A 265 16.77 -24.85 -6.69
C LEU A 265 17.76 -25.98 -7.02
N SER A 266 17.38 -26.94 -7.86
CA SER A 266 18.29 -28.00 -8.29
C SER A 266 19.40 -27.51 -9.24
N HIS A 267 19.17 -26.39 -9.94
CA HIS A 267 20.14 -25.74 -10.82
C HIS A 267 20.83 -24.54 -10.17
N LEU A 268 20.69 -24.38 -8.85
CA LEU A 268 21.23 -23.22 -8.15
C LEU A 268 22.77 -23.30 -8.11
N GLU A 269 23.41 -22.24 -8.58
CA GLU A 269 24.85 -22.05 -8.54
C GLU A 269 25.21 -20.86 -7.64
N HIS A 270 26.44 -20.86 -7.09
CA HIS A 270 26.88 -19.87 -6.12
C HIS A 270 28.34 -19.44 -6.37
N ASP A 271 28.57 -18.14 -6.38
CA ASP A 271 29.86 -17.48 -6.39
C ASP A 271 30.07 -16.83 -5.01
N ALA A 272 30.66 -17.58 -4.09
CA ALA A 272 30.88 -17.15 -2.71
C ALA A 272 31.77 -15.91 -2.60
N LYS A 273 32.69 -15.70 -3.57
CA LYS A 273 33.61 -14.55 -3.56
C LYS A 273 32.86 -13.23 -3.76
N HIS A 274 31.87 -13.22 -4.64
CA HIS A 274 31.09 -12.03 -4.97
C HIS A 274 29.68 -12.05 -4.35
N SER A 275 29.35 -13.09 -3.59
CA SER A 275 28.02 -13.32 -2.98
C SER A 275 26.88 -13.31 -4.00
N ILE A 276 27.12 -13.94 -5.16
CA ILE A 276 26.14 -14.06 -6.26
C ILE A 276 25.57 -15.47 -6.25
N VAL A 277 24.24 -15.59 -6.20
CA VAL A 277 23.52 -16.84 -6.39
C VAL A 277 22.71 -16.74 -7.68
N TRP A 278 22.75 -17.77 -8.52
CA TRP A 278 21.96 -17.77 -9.73
C TRP A 278 21.35 -19.12 -10.07
N THR A 279 20.31 -19.08 -10.89
CA THR A 279 19.70 -20.25 -11.49
C THR A 279 19.18 -19.89 -12.88
N ALA A 280 19.11 -20.88 -13.74
CA ALA A 280 18.62 -20.70 -15.09
C ALA A 280 17.51 -21.73 -15.42
N LEU A 281 16.44 -21.26 -16.05
CA LEU A 281 15.22 -22.02 -16.35
C LEU A 281 14.91 -21.98 -17.84
N THR A 282 14.82 -23.15 -18.45
CA THR A 282 14.45 -23.32 -19.86
C THR A 282 12.95 -23.19 -20.06
N ARG A 283 12.47 -23.03 -21.31
CA ARG A 283 11.02 -23.03 -21.53
C ARG A 283 10.35 -24.35 -21.11
N ASP A 284 11.03 -25.47 -21.34
CA ASP A 284 10.56 -26.81 -20.99
C ASP A 284 10.31 -26.97 -19.48
N ASP A 285 11.07 -26.27 -18.62
CA ASP A 285 10.87 -26.30 -17.16
C ASP A 285 9.49 -25.74 -16.76
N PHE A 286 9.03 -24.71 -17.46
CA PHE A 286 7.69 -24.14 -17.25
C PHE A 286 6.60 -25.02 -17.83
N THR A 287 6.82 -25.62 -19.01
CA THR A 287 5.88 -26.57 -19.60
C THR A 287 5.71 -27.81 -18.71
N ARG A 288 6.79 -28.35 -18.15
CA ARG A 288 6.76 -29.51 -17.26
C ARG A 288 6.13 -29.21 -15.90
N SER A 289 6.35 -28.02 -15.36
CA SER A 289 5.76 -27.61 -14.08
C SER A 289 4.28 -27.20 -14.22
N GLY A 290 3.88 -26.68 -15.39
CA GLY A 290 2.60 -26.03 -15.60
C GLY A 290 2.55 -24.61 -15.02
N SER A 291 3.71 -24.02 -14.72
CA SER A 291 3.83 -22.69 -14.11
C SER A 291 3.96 -21.57 -15.13
N THR A 292 3.84 -20.33 -14.64
CA THR A 292 4.06 -19.12 -15.43
C THR A 292 5.19 -18.29 -14.84
N GLU A 293 5.58 -17.24 -15.55
CA GLU A 293 6.63 -16.31 -15.12
C GLU A 293 6.24 -15.54 -13.85
N GLU A 294 4.95 -15.47 -13.51
CA GLU A 294 4.47 -14.87 -12.25
C GLU A 294 4.98 -15.62 -11.01
N ASP A 295 5.30 -16.92 -11.13
CA ASP A 295 5.78 -17.75 -10.02
C ASP A 295 7.27 -17.51 -9.67
N LEU A 296 8.00 -16.80 -10.54
CA LEU A 296 9.45 -16.58 -10.41
C LEU A 296 9.81 -15.63 -9.27
N GLN A 297 8.99 -14.61 -9.03
CA GLN A 297 9.24 -13.63 -7.97
C GLN A 297 9.36 -14.31 -6.60
N GLY A 298 8.56 -15.36 -6.36
CA GLY A 298 8.62 -16.11 -5.11
C GLY A 298 9.98 -16.78 -4.88
N ILE A 299 10.66 -17.24 -5.93
CA ILE A 299 11.99 -17.88 -5.84
C ILE A 299 13.02 -16.85 -5.37
N ILE A 300 12.97 -15.66 -5.97
CA ILE A 300 13.83 -14.53 -5.60
C ILE A 300 13.59 -14.15 -4.13
N ASP A 301 12.33 -13.98 -3.74
CA ASP A 301 11.94 -13.60 -2.37
C ASP A 301 12.42 -14.63 -1.34
N GLU A 302 12.37 -15.92 -1.66
CA GLU A 302 12.81 -17.00 -0.78
C GLU A 302 14.33 -16.99 -0.57
N LEU A 303 15.07 -16.89 -1.66
CA LEU A 303 16.53 -16.89 -1.65
C LEU A 303 17.08 -15.63 -0.94
N ILE A 304 16.53 -14.44 -1.22
CA ILE A 304 16.92 -13.20 -0.51
C ILE A 304 16.55 -13.29 0.98
N GLY A 305 15.41 -13.93 1.28
CA GLY A 305 14.85 -13.97 2.62
C GLY A 305 15.55 -14.95 3.57
N ASN A 306 16.09 -16.05 3.04
CA ASN A 306 16.55 -17.18 3.85
C ASN A 306 18.02 -17.57 3.61
N SER A 307 18.72 -16.96 2.66
CA SER A 307 20.12 -17.26 2.37
C SER A 307 21.00 -16.02 2.58
N PRO A 308 21.61 -15.83 3.77
CA PRO A 308 22.47 -14.66 4.06
C PRO A 308 23.68 -14.52 3.12
N GLU A 309 24.11 -15.62 2.49
CA GLU A 309 25.20 -15.63 1.51
C GLU A 309 24.77 -15.09 0.13
N ALA A 310 23.46 -15.01 -0.14
CA ALA A 310 22.88 -14.57 -1.39
C ALA A 310 22.60 -13.06 -1.39
N LYS A 311 23.65 -12.25 -1.59
CA LYS A 311 23.51 -10.78 -1.64
C LYS A 311 23.00 -10.26 -2.98
N THR A 312 23.36 -10.95 -4.06
CA THR A 312 22.87 -10.71 -5.42
C THR A 312 22.30 -12.00 -5.97
N ILE A 313 21.04 -11.95 -6.41
CA ILE A 313 20.32 -13.10 -6.97
C ILE A 313 20.09 -12.84 -8.45
N VAL A 314 20.37 -13.83 -9.28
CA VAL A 314 20.12 -13.79 -10.71
C VAL A 314 19.24 -14.97 -11.11
N LEU A 315 18.07 -14.69 -11.67
CA LEU A 315 17.20 -15.69 -12.27
C LEU A 315 17.14 -15.44 -13.77
N ILE A 316 17.67 -16.38 -14.55
CA ILE A 316 17.70 -16.30 -16.01
C ILE A 316 16.68 -17.28 -16.56
N PHE A 317 15.83 -16.86 -17.49
CA PHE A 317 14.83 -17.74 -18.05
C PHE A 317 14.48 -17.43 -19.49
N GLU A 318 14.00 -18.44 -20.21
CA GLU A 318 13.40 -18.27 -21.52
C GLU A 318 11.92 -17.86 -21.38
N ALA A 319 11.60 -16.64 -21.81
CA ALA A 319 10.27 -16.07 -21.72
C ALA A 319 9.33 -16.62 -22.81
N ALA A 320 8.03 -16.38 -22.68
CA ALA A 320 7.01 -16.88 -23.62
C ALA A 320 7.22 -16.39 -25.07
N ASP A 321 7.84 -15.22 -25.24
CA ASP A 321 8.20 -14.63 -26.54
C ASP A 321 9.53 -15.16 -27.12
N LYS A 322 10.10 -16.21 -26.51
CA LYS A 322 11.38 -16.85 -26.85
C LYS A 322 12.61 -15.98 -26.63
N LYS A 323 12.47 -14.85 -25.96
CA LYS A 323 13.62 -14.04 -25.55
C LYS A 323 14.14 -14.55 -24.21
N ILE A 324 15.40 -14.27 -23.93
CA ILE A 324 15.98 -14.57 -22.61
C ILE A 324 15.80 -13.36 -21.72
N THR A 325 15.22 -13.57 -20.55
CA THR A 325 15.02 -12.54 -19.55
C THR A 325 15.85 -12.88 -18.31
N ALA A 326 16.53 -11.89 -17.75
CA ALA A 326 17.20 -12.00 -16.47
C ALA A 326 16.55 -11.07 -15.45
N LEU A 327 16.18 -11.63 -14.30
CA LEU A 327 15.79 -10.89 -13.11
C LEU A 327 16.98 -10.86 -12.16
N VAL A 328 17.42 -9.66 -11.81
CA VAL A 328 18.48 -9.43 -10.83
C VAL A 328 17.87 -8.76 -9.61
N ALA A 329 18.08 -9.34 -8.44
CA ALA A 329 17.63 -8.79 -7.18
C ALA A 329 18.78 -8.69 -6.19
N THR A 330 18.80 -7.62 -5.40
CA THR A 330 19.87 -7.39 -4.42
C THR A 330 19.30 -7.25 -3.01
N GLU A 331 20.10 -7.62 -2.01
CA GLU A 331 19.80 -7.33 -0.60
C GLU A 331 19.73 -5.81 -0.31
N LYS A 332 19.44 -5.42 0.94
CA LYS A 332 19.18 -4.02 1.34
C LYS A 332 20.29 -3.03 0.96
N SER A 333 21.55 -3.44 0.92
CA SER A 333 22.70 -2.59 0.60
C SER A 333 22.94 -2.39 -0.91
N GLY A 334 22.50 -3.32 -1.76
CA GLY A 334 22.79 -3.31 -3.20
C GLY A 334 21.90 -2.41 -4.06
N ASP A 335 22.37 -2.17 -5.30
CA ASP A 335 21.66 -1.45 -6.37
C ASP A 335 21.62 -2.29 -7.65
N ALA A 336 20.49 -2.98 -7.87
CA ALA A 336 20.31 -3.86 -9.01
C ALA A 336 20.40 -3.13 -10.37
N LEU A 337 19.93 -1.87 -10.44
CA LEU A 337 19.98 -1.08 -11.68
C LEU A 337 21.41 -0.66 -12.01
N GLU A 338 22.18 -0.21 -11.01
CA GLU A 338 23.56 0.19 -11.26
C GLU A 338 24.43 -1.02 -11.64
N LEU A 339 24.27 -2.16 -10.94
CA LEU A 339 24.99 -3.40 -11.24
C LEU A 339 24.76 -3.91 -12.67
N THR A 340 23.60 -3.58 -13.26
CA THR A 340 23.18 -4.13 -14.56
C THR A 340 23.02 -3.06 -15.65
N LYS A 341 23.42 -1.82 -15.36
CA LYS A 341 23.22 -0.63 -16.20
C LYS A 341 23.63 -0.78 -17.65
N LYS A 342 24.69 -1.55 -17.90
CA LYS A 342 25.21 -1.84 -19.25
C LYS A 342 24.21 -2.58 -20.15
N PHE A 343 23.21 -3.21 -19.56
CA PHE A 343 22.18 -3.98 -20.27
C PHE A 343 20.83 -3.26 -20.35
N SER A 344 20.78 -1.95 -20.11
CA SER A 344 19.55 -1.14 -20.17
C SER A 344 18.39 -1.73 -19.33
N PRO A 345 18.62 -1.98 -18.02
CA PRO A 345 17.65 -2.65 -17.17
C PRO A 345 16.40 -1.80 -16.92
N GLN A 346 15.30 -2.47 -16.64
CA GLN A 346 14.07 -1.84 -16.12
C GLN A 346 13.84 -2.28 -14.67
N GLY A 347 13.22 -1.43 -13.86
CA GLY A 347 12.87 -1.77 -12.48
C GLY A 347 13.21 -0.67 -11.49
N ASN A 348 13.76 -1.05 -10.34
CA ASN A 348 14.10 -0.15 -9.25
C ASN A 348 15.43 -0.57 -8.60
N LYS A 349 15.91 0.23 -7.63
CA LYS A 349 17.16 -0.03 -6.92
C LYS A 349 17.31 -1.47 -6.38
N LYS A 350 16.22 -2.16 -6.02
CA LYS A 350 16.26 -3.53 -5.47
C LYS A 350 16.13 -4.62 -6.51
N THR A 351 15.47 -4.34 -7.62
CA THR A 351 15.18 -5.34 -8.66
C THR A 351 15.35 -4.74 -10.06
N ALA A 352 16.07 -5.46 -10.91
CA ALA A 352 16.28 -5.14 -12.31
C ALA A 352 15.78 -6.31 -13.18
N SER A 353 15.10 -5.98 -14.27
CA SER A 353 14.69 -6.91 -15.32
C SER A 353 15.36 -6.50 -16.61
N ILE A 354 15.95 -7.47 -17.30
CA ILE A 354 16.74 -7.28 -18.51
C ILE A 354 16.26 -8.30 -19.54
N GLN A 355 15.96 -7.83 -20.75
CA GLN A 355 15.62 -8.69 -21.87
C GLN A 355 16.78 -8.73 -22.86
N PHE A 356 17.14 -9.93 -23.31
CA PHE A 356 18.22 -10.18 -24.26
C PHE A 356 17.66 -10.77 -25.55
N ASP A 357 18.03 -10.16 -26.67
CA ASP A 357 17.62 -10.59 -28.01
C ASP A 357 18.73 -11.42 -28.69
N GLY A 358 18.37 -12.55 -29.28
CA GLY A 358 19.26 -13.36 -30.13
C GLY A 358 20.40 -14.07 -29.38
N LEU A 359 20.36 -14.13 -28.05
CA LEU A 359 21.32 -14.85 -27.22
C LEU A 359 20.68 -16.10 -26.62
N THR A 360 21.49 -17.14 -26.47
CA THR A 360 21.12 -18.34 -25.71
C THR A 360 21.17 -18.08 -24.21
N LEU A 361 20.47 -18.91 -23.44
CA LEU A 361 20.44 -18.86 -21.98
C LEU A 361 21.86 -18.94 -21.38
N LYS A 362 22.75 -19.77 -21.93
CA LYS A 362 24.14 -19.88 -21.46
C LYS A 362 24.99 -18.66 -21.79
N GLU A 363 24.80 -18.05 -22.95
CA GLU A 363 25.51 -16.82 -23.32
C GLU A 363 25.09 -15.64 -22.44
N VAL A 364 23.81 -15.54 -22.10
CA VAL A 364 23.31 -14.52 -21.17
C VAL A 364 23.88 -14.74 -19.78
N GLU A 365 23.88 -15.98 -19.29
CA GLU A 365 24.46 -16.35 -17.99
C GLU A 365 25.92 -15.89 -17.88
N ILE A 366 26.76 -16.23 -18.86
CA ILE A 366 28.18 -15.84 -18.85
C ILE A 366 28.31 -14.31 -18.88
N LYS A 367 27.66 -13.64 -19.84
CA LYS A 367 27.79 -12.18 -20.03
C LYS A 367 27.34 -11.40 -18.80
N LEU A 368 26.23 -11.79 -18.20
CA LEU A 368 25.66 -11.10 -17.04
C LEU A 368 26.50 -11.34 -15.80
N LEU A 369 26.89 -12.59 -15.52
CA LEU A 369 27.72 -12.90 -14.34
C LEU A 369 29.10 -12.24 -14.42
N ASP A 370 29.73 -12.18 -15.58
CA ASP A 370 31.02 -11.51 -15.74
C ASP A 370 30.94 -10.00 -15.48
N GLU A 371 29.84 -9.37 -15.88
CA GLU A 371 29.60 -7.96 -15.56
C GLU A 371 29.35 -7.77 -14.06
N LEU A 372 28.50 -8.60 -13.44
CA LEU A 372 28.22 -8.51 -12.01
C LEU A 372 29.49 -8.71 -11.17
N ARG A 373 30.33 -9.69 -11.53
CA ARG A 373 31.63 -9.91 -10.89
C ARG A 373 32.54 -8.69 -11.01
N ARG A 374 32.55 -8.01 -12.16
CA ARG A 374 33.35 -6.79 -12.34
C ARG A 374 32.85 -5.63 -11.46
N GLN A 375 31.54 -5.47 -11.33
CA GLN A 375 30.95 -4.38 -10.54
C GLN A 375 31.05 -4.64 -9.02
N LEU A 376 31.17 -5.91 -8.61
CA LEU A 376 31.27 -6.33 -7.21
C LEU A 376 32.70 -6.63 -6.74
N ALA A 377 33.69 -6.55 -7.63
CA ALA A 377 35.12 -6.66 -7.32
C ALA A 377 35.67 -5.33 -6.83
#